data_AF-A0A379AHQ7-F1
#
_entry.id   AF-A0A379AHQ7-F1
#
_cell.length_a   1.000
_cell.length_b   1.000
_cell.length_c   1.000
_cell.angle_alpha   90.00
_cell.angle_beta   90.00
_cell.angle_gamma   90.00
#
_symmetry.space_group_name_H-M   'P 1'
#
loop_
_entity.id
_entity.type
_entity.pdbx_description
1 polymer ?
#
loop_
_entity_poly.entity_id
_entity_poly.type
_entity_poly.pdbx_seq_one_letter_code
_entity_poly.pdbx_strand_id
1 'polypeptide(L)'
;MACCLLSANTVESTWSALLAGQSGITLIDHFDTSAYATRFAGLVRDFNCDDYISRKDQRKMDAFIQYGIVAGMQAMQDSGLVVTDENASRMGAAIGSGIGGLGLIEENHTSLVNGGPRKISPFFVPSTIVNMVAGHLSIMYGLKGPSISIATACTSGVHNIGHARTHHRL
;
A
#
# COMPACT_ATOMS: atom_id res chain seq x y z
N MET A 1 8.65 12.93 0.42
CA MET A 1 7.51 12.48 1.26
C MET A 1 6.36 12.11 0.34
N ALA A 2 5.45 11.21 0.72
CA ALA A 2 4.33 10.84 -0.13
C ALA A 2 3.09 10.47 0.67
N CYS A 3 1.92 10.56 0.03
CA CYS A 3 0.66 10.33 0.69
C CYS A 3 -0.45 9.94 -0.29
N CYS A 4 -1.12 8.82 0.00
CA CYS A 4 -2.43 8.50 -0.53
C CYS A 4 -3.41 8.58 0.64
N LEU A 5 -4.11 9.71 0.80
CA LEU A 5 -5.05 9.93 1.89
C LEU A 5 -6.46 10.24 1.36
N LEU A 6 -7.41 10.30 2.28
CA LEU A 6 -8.83 10.49 2.02
C LEU A 6 -9.07 11.68 1.09
N SER A 7 -9.72 11.44 -0.05
CA SER A 7 -10.05 12.48 -1.06
C SER A 7 -8.84 13.27 -1.61
N ALA A 8 -7.61 12.80 -1.38
CA ALA A 8 -6.38 13.48 -1.80
C ALA A 8 -5.24 12.47 -2.04
N ASN A 9 -4.81 12.34 -3.29
CA ASN A 9 -3.86 11.31 -3.72
C ASN A 9 -2.41 11.80 -3.80
N THR A 10 -2.13 13.01 -3.29
CA THR A 10 -0.77 13.58 -3.19
C THR A 10 -0.56 14.25 -1.83
N VAL A 11 0.69 14.55 -1.48
CA VAL A 11 1.03 15.27 -0.23
C VAL A 11 0.43 16.66 -0.22
N GLU A 12 0.51 17.38 -1.33
CA GLU A 12 0.09 18.78 -1.46
C GLU A 12 -1.43 18.92 -1.34
N SER A 13 -2.17 18.05 -2.04
CA SER A 13 -3.63 18.02 -1.99
C SER A 13 -4.11 17.65 -0.58
N THR A 14 -3.46 16.65 0.04
CA THR A 14 -3.77 16.22 1.41
C THR A 14 -3.51 17.35 2.40
N TRP A 15 -2.34 17.97 2.33
CA TRP A 15 -1.94 19.04 3.24
C TRP A 15 -2.86 20.26 3.12
N SER A 16 -3.24 20.62 1.89
CA SER A 16 -4.17 21.73 1.64
C SER A 16 -5.56 21.46 2.22
N ALA A 17 -6.09 20.23 2.05
CA ALA A 17 -7.37 19.83 2.63
C ALA A 17 -7.34 19.85 4.16
N LEU A 18 -6.24 19.37 4.76
CA LEU A 18 -6.02 19.40 6.21
C LEU A 18 -6.00 20.83 6.76
N LEU A 19 -5.25 21.73 6.12
CA LEU A 19 -5.20 23.15 6.51
C LEU A 19 -6.57 23.85 6.36
N ALA A 20 -7.37 23.42 5.39
CA ALA A 20 -8.73 23.93 5.17
C ALA A 20 -9.79 23.29 6.09
N GLY A 21 -9.42 22.33 6.96
CA GLY A 21 -10.36 21.64 7.83
C GLY A 21 -11.38 20.76 7.07
N GLN A 22 -11.05 20.32 5.87
CA GLN A 22 -11.94 19.50 5.05
C GLN A 22 -11.93 18.05 5.54
N SER A 23 -13.12 17.52 5.86
CA SER A 23 -13.28 16.12 6.26
C SER A 23 -13.32 15.21 5.03
N GLY A 24 -12.52 14.15 5.04
CA GLY A 24 -12.55 13.08 4.04
C GLY A 24 -13.48 11.90 4.40
N ILE A 25 -14.30 12.02 5.45
CA ILE A 25 -15.24 10.97 5.88
C ILE A 25 -16.51 11.03 5.05
N THR A 26 -16.87 9.89 4.44
CA THR A 26 -18.06 9.76 3.58
C THR A 26 -18.83 8.49 3.92
N LEU A 27 -20.04 8.34 3.37
CA LEU A 27 -20.74 7.05 3.41
C LEU A 27 -19.95 5.98 2.65
N ILE A 28 -20.02 4.74 3.14
CA ILE A 28 -19.48 3.57 2.45
C ILE A 28 -20.38 3.24 1.27
N ASP A 29 -19.80 3.17 0.07
CA ASP A 29 -20.53 2.99 -1.19
C ASP A 29 -19.98 1.85 -2.08
N HIS A 30 -18.98 1.09 -1.60
CA HIS A 30 -18.43 -0.07 -2.30
C HIS A 30 -19.09 -1.40 -1.91
N PHE A 31 -19.99 -1.42 -0.92
CA PHE A 31 -20.89 -2.53 -0.59
C PHE A 31 -22.11 -2.05 0.20
N ASP A 32 -23.13 -2.91 0.33
CA ASP A 32 -24.34 -2.60 1.11
C ASP A 32 -24.06 -2.62 2.62
N THR A 33 -24.17 -1.45 3.25
CA THR A 33 -24.00 -1.27 4.70
C THR A 33 -25.31 -1.17 5.48
N SER A 34 -26.47 -1.43 4.84
CA SER A 34 -27.81 -1.28 5.44
C SER A 34 -28.00 -2.08 6.74
N ALA A 35 -27.32 -3.22 6.88
CA ALA A 35 -27.36 -4.08 8.05
C ALA A 35 -26.26 -3.77 9.10
N TYR A 36 -25.36 -2.82 8.82
CA TYR A 36 -24.23 -2.51 9.69
C TYR A 36 -24.52 -1.31 10.60
N ALA A 37 -23.97 -1.35 11.82
CA ALA A 37 -24.07 -0.26 12.79
C ALA A 37 -23.29 0.99 12.33
N THR A 38 -22.14 0.80 11.70
CA THR A 38 -21.32 1.85 11.11
C THR A 38 -21.42 1.81 9.59
N ARG A 39 -21.71 2.96 8.96
CA ARG A 39 -21.98 3.07 7.51
C ARG A 39 -21.14 4.14 6.80
N PHE A 40 -20.16 4.68 7.51
CA PHE A 40 -19.27 5.71 7.01
C PHE A 40 -17.82 5.31 7.25
N ALA A 41 -16.93 5.78 6.39
CA ALA A 41 -15.50 5.55 6.47
C ALA A 41 -14.74 6.68 5.78
N GLY A 42 -13.45 6.78 6.07
CA GLY A 42 -12.53 7.49 5.20
C GLY A 42 -12.20 6.60 4.01
N LEU A 43 -12.70 6.97 2.83
CA LEU A 43 -12.39 6.27 1.58
C LEU A 43 -11.35 7.03 0.76
N VAL A 44 -10.41 6.31 0.16
CA VAL A 44 -9.57 6.89 -0.90
C VAL A 44 -10.45 7.05 -2.13
N ARG A 45 -10.57 8.28 -2.63
CA ARG A 45 -11.43 8.64 -3.77
C ARG A 45 -10.58 8.87 -5.01
N ASP A 46 -11.13 8.53 -6.17
CA ASP A 46 -10.52 8.75 -7.49
C ASP A 46 -9.07 8.24 -7.57
N PHE A 47 -8.79 7.13 -6.90
CA PHE A 47 -7.47 6.51 -6.92
C PHE A 47 -7.18 5.98 -8.32
N ASN A 48 -6.15 6.55 -8.94
CA ASN A 48 -5.64 6.09 -10.22
C ASN A 48 -4.17 5.70 -10.07
N CYS A 49 -3.84 4.45 -10.42
CA CYS A 49 -2.48 3.95 -10.43
C CYS A 49 -1.99 3.55 -11.84
N ASP A 50 -2.73 3.88 -12.89
CA ASP A 50 -2.39 3.52 -14.27
C ASP A 50 -1.03 4.10 -14.72
N ASP A 51 -0.64 5.26 -14.19
CA ASP A 51 0.66 5.90 -14.49
C ASP A 51 1.84 5.22 -13.76
N TYR A 52 1.55 4.37 -12.77
CA TYR A 52 2.55 3.77 -11.89
C TYR A 52 2.64 2.25 -12.06
N ILE A 53 1.51 1.58 -12.29
CA ILE A 53 1.38 0.13 -12.28
C ILE A 53 0.59 -0.28 -13.53
N SER A 54 1.11 -1.24 -14.29
CA SER A 54 0.39 -1.76 -15.45
C SER A 54 -0.95 -2.39 -15.02
N ARG A 55 -2.01 -2.24 -15.81
CA ARG A 55 -3.32 -2.87 -15.52
C ARG A 55 -3.24 -4.39 -15.33
N LYS A 56 -2.27 -5.04 -15.99
CA LYS A 56 -2.01 -6.49 -15.83
C LYS A 56 -1.52 -6.82 -14.43
N ASP A 57 -0.73 -5.95 -13.82
CA ASP A 57 -0.14 -6.18 -12.51
C ASP A 57 -1.02 -5.66 -11.37
N GLN A 58 -1.78 -4.58 -11.59
CA GLN A 58 -2.82 -4.12 -10.66
C GLN A 58 -3.78 -5.25 -10.26
N ARG A 59 -4.21 -6.08 -11.23
CA ARG A 59 -5.10 -7.24 -11.00
C ARG A 59 -4.51 -8.35 -10.12
N LYS A 60 -3.21 -8.27 -9.82
CA LYS A 60 -2.49 -9.22 -8.97
C LYS A 60 -2.04 -8.56 -7.65
N MET A 61 -2.66 -7.45 -7.27
CA MET A 61 -2.31 -6.68 -6.08
C MET A 61 -3.60 -6.31 -5.35
N ASP A 62 -3.67 -6.58 -4.06
CA ASP A 62 -4.71 -5.98 -3.22
C ASP A 62 -4.54 -4.44 -3.22
N ALA A 63 -5.63 -3.72 -2.95
CA ALA A 63 -5.64 -2.27 -2.89
C ALA A 63 -4.55 -1.71 -1.96
N PHE A 64 -4.28 -2.35 -0.81
CA PHE A 64 -3.22 -1.88 0.10
C PHE A 64 -1.83 -1.89 -0.55
N ILE A 65 -1.56 -2.86 -1.44
CA ILE A 65 -0.30 -2.96 -2.17
C ILE A 65 -0.21 -1.81 -3.17
N GLN A 66 -1.28 -1.57 -3.92
CA GLN A 66 -1.34 -0.50 -4.90
C GLN A 66 -1.14 0.88 -4.24
N TYR A 67 -1.82 1.14 -3.12
CA TYR A 67 -1.63 2.37 -2.35
C TYR A 67 -0.19 2.54 -1.88
N GLY A 68 0.39 1.48 -1.32
CA GLY A 68 1.76 1.49 -0.82
C GLY A 68 2.80 1.72 -1.92
N ILE A 69 2.60 1.12 -3.10
CA ILE A 69 3.46 1.32 -4.27
C ILE A 69 3.36 2.76 -4.76
N VAL A 70 2.16 3.28 -4.99
CA VAL A 70 1.98 4.66 -5.50
C VAL A 70 2.61 5.67 -4.54
N ALA A 71 2.36 5.53 -3.24
CA ALA A 71 3.00 6.38 -2.23
C ALA A 71 4.54 6.22 -2.24
N GLY A 72 5.06 4.99 -2.30
CA GLY A 72 6.50 4.76 -2.40
C GLY A 72 7.14 5.40 -3.63
N MET A 73 6.47 5.32 -4.79
CA MET A 73 6.95 5.90 -6.04
C MET A 73 6.93 7.44 -6.00
N GLN A 74 5.86 8.05 -5.49
CA GLN A 74 5.80 9.49 -5.26
C GLN A 74 6.94 9.94 -4.33
N ALA A 75 7.25 9.18 -3.27
CA ALA A 75 8.31 9.54 -2.34
C ALA A 75 9.70 9.47 -2.98
N MET A 76 9.94 8.45 -3.81
CA MET A 76 11.18 8.32 -4.58
C MET A 76 11.33 9.48 -5.57
N GLN A 77 10.27 9.83 -6.30
CA GLN A 77 10.25 10.96 -7.24
C GLN A 77 10.54 12.29 -6.54
N ASP A 78 9.84 12.58 -5.44
CA ASP A 78 10.01 13.80 -4.64
C ASP A 78 11.43 13.92 -4.05
N SER A 79 12.06 12.80 -3.69
CA SER A 79 13.42 12.80 -3.16
C SER A 79 14.50 13.13 -4.19
N GLY A 80 14.21 12.99 -5.49
CA GLY A 80 15.20 13.07 -6.56
C GLY A 80 16.28 11.97 -6.53
N LEU A 81 16.11 10.94 -5.71
CA LEU A 81 17.09 9.89 -5.50
C LEU A 81 17.14 8.93 -6.69
N VAL A 82 18.33 8.78 -7.28
CA VAL A 82 18.59 7.85 -8.38
C VAL A 82 19.31 6.61 -7.84
N VAL A 83 18.70 5.44 -8.04
CA VAL A 83 19.31 4.16 -7.72
C VAL A 83 20.24 3.74 -8.84
N THR A 84 21.48 3.43 -8.49
CA THR A 84 22.52 2.94 -9.40
C THR A 84 23.09 1.64 -8.84
N ASP A 85 23.80 0.87 -9.66
CA ASP A 85 24.44 -0.36 -9.17
C ASP A 85 25.46 -0.09 -8.03
N GLU A 86 26.05 1.09 -7.99
CA GLU A 86 27.00 1.50 -6.95
C GLU A 86 26.35 1.75 -5.58
N ASN A 87 25.09 2.23 -5.57
CA ASN A 87 24.39 2.57 -4.33
C ASN A 87 23.28 1.58 -3.95
N ALA A 88 22.83 0.73 -4.87
CA ALA A 88 21.68 -0.16 -4.69
C ALA A 88 21.78 -1.06 -3.45
N SER A 89 22.97 -1.58 -3.12
CA SER A 89 23.20 -2.44 -1.94
C SER A 89 23.00 -1.71 -0.61
N ARG A 90 23.08 -0.38 -0.61
CA ARG A 90 22.85 0.49 0.55
C ARG A 90 21.42 1.02 0.62
N MET A 91 20.61 0.71 -0.38
CA MET A 91 19.24 1.20 -0.49
C MET A 91 18.26 0.06 -0.22
N GLY A 92 17.41 0.25 0.78
CA GLY A 92 16.42 -0.74 1.21
C GLY A 92 15.01 -0.17 1.26
N ALA A 93 14.05 -1.02 1.64
CA ALA A 93 12.65 -0.67 1.81
C ALA A 93 12.14 -1.18 3.16
N ALA A 94 11.52 -0.32 3.95
CA ALA A 94 10.86 -0.68 5.20
C ALA A 94 9.41 -0.16 5.16
N ILE A 95 8.48 -1.03 4.78
CA ILE A 95 7.07 -0.65 4.55
C ILE A 95 6.19 -1.76 5.06
N GLY A 96 5.17 -1.42 5.86
CA GLY A 96 4.26 -2.38 6.45
C GLY A 96 2.80 -1.95 6.35
N SER A 97 1.91 -2.91 6.57
CA SER A 97 0.46 -2.75 6.71
C SER A 97 0.01 -3.44 8.00
N GLY A 98 -1.00 -2.89 8.65
CA GLY A 98 -1.55 -3.47 9.87
C GLY A 98 -2.25 -4.81 9.65
N ILE A 99 -3.00 -4.92 8.55
CA ILE A 99 -3.90 -6.06 8.29
C ILE A 99 -3.62 -6.72 6.91
N GLY A 100 -2.91 -6.04 6.01
CA GLY A 100 -2.61 -6.57 4.67
C GLY A 100 -3.86 -6.63 3.78
N GLY A 101 -3.91 -7.61 2.87
CA GLY A 101 -4.91 -7.68 1.80
C GLY A 101 -6.20 -8.39 2.19
N LEU A 102 -6.92 -7.84 3.17
CA LEU A 102 -8.12 -8.48 3.73
C LEU A 102 -9.22 -8.69 2.68
N GLY A 103 -9.41 -7.74 1.75
CA GLY A 103 -10.42 -7.85 0.69
C GLY A 103 -10.16 -9.05 -0.22
N LEU A 104 -8.95 -9.15 -0.78
CA LEU A 104 -8.59 -10.31 -1.61
C LEU A 104 -8.58 -11.63 -0.83
N ILE A 105 -8.30 -11.63 0.49
CA ILE A 105 -8.42 -12.82 1.33
C ILE A 105 -9.88 -13.30 1.40
N GLU A 106 -10.83 -12.39 1.63
CA GLU A 106 -12.27 -12.70 1.67
C GLU A 106 -12.77 -13.25 0.33
N GLU A 107 -12.36 -12.65 -0.78
CA GLU A 107 -12.71 -13.11 -2.14
C GLU A 107 -12.17 -14.51 -2.43
N ASN A 108 -10.90 -14.78 -2.09
CA ASN A 108 -10.29 -16.09 -2.30
C ASN A 108 -10.87 -17.15 -1.36
N HIS A 109 -11.20 -16.79 -0.11
CA HIS A 109 -11.91 -17.67 0.81
C HIS A 109 -13.29 -18.07 0.26
N THR A 110 -14.06 -17.10 -0.23
CA THR A 110 -15.36 -17.34 -0.86
C THR A 110 -15.22 -18.26 -2.09
N SER A 111 -14.20 -18.02 -2.91
CA SER A 111 -13.90 -18.86 -4.08
C SER A 111 -13.53 -20.30 -3.69
N LEU A 112 -12.77 -20.48 -2.61
CA LEU A 112 -12.42 -21.78 -2.05
C LEU A 112 -13.65 -22.53 -1.53
N VAL A 113 -14.51 -21.87 -0.75
CA VAL A 113 -15.72 -22.51 -0.19
C VAL A 113 -16.68 -22.94 -1.31
N ASN A 114 -16.86 -22.09 -2.33
CA ASN A 114 -17.83 -22.34 -3.40
C ASN A 114 -17.33 -23.32 -4.49
N GLY A 115 -16.02 -23.44 -4.70
CA GLY A 115 -15.48 -24.19 -5.84
C GLY A 115 -14.20 -24.98 -5.58
N GLY A 116 -13.76 -25.07 -4.33
CA GLY A 116 -12.58 -25.84 -3.92
C GLY A 116 -11.24 -25.18 -4.27
N PRO A 117 -10.12 -25.84 -3.92
CA PRO A 117 -8.78 -25.24 -3.95
C PRO A 117 -8.31 -24.83 -5.35
N ARG A 118 -8.85 -25.45 -6.42
CA ARG A 118 -8.53 -25.08 -7.81
C ARG A 118 -9.02 -23.69 -8.20
N LYS A 119 -9.88 -23.06 -7.39
CA LYS A 119 -10.36 -21.69 -7.62
C LYS A 119 -9.48 -20.61 -6.98
N ILE A 120 -8.53 -20.98 -6.13
CA ILE A 120 -7.60 -20.03 -5.52
C ILE A 120 -6.65 -19.51 -6.60
N SER A 121 -6.49 -18.18 -6.65
CA SER A 121 -5.55 -17.55 -7.57
C SER A 121 -4.12 -18.01 -7.28
N PRO A 122 -3.28 -18.33 -8.27
CA PRO A 122 -1.86 -18.58 -8.04
C PRO A 122 -1.12 -17.34 -7.50
N PHE A 123 -1.72 -16.15 -7.66
CA PHE A 123 -1.20 -14.91 -7.08
C PHE A 123 -1.74 -14.63 -5.68
N PHE A 124 -2.63 -15.45 -5.12
CA PHE A 124 -3.26 -15.19 -3.82
C PHE A 124 -2.25 -14.78 -2.74
N VAL A 125 -1.19 -15.55 -2.56
CA VAL A 125 -0.14 -15.27 -1.56
C VAL A 125 0.58 -13.94 -1.86
N PRO A 126 1.23 -13.74 -3.03
CA PRO A 126 1.91 -12.49 -3.32
C PRO A 126 0.97 -11.28 -3.46
N SER A 127 -0.33 -11.47 -3.64
CA SER A 127 -1.30 -10.37 -3.72
C SER A 127 -1.79 -9.88 -2.35
N THR A 128 -1.51 -10.60 -1.26
CA THR A 128 -2.16 -10.34 0.04
C THR A 128 -1.20 -10.15 1.22
N ILE A 129 0.01 -10.73 1.16
CA ILE A 129 0.95 -10.68 2.29
C ILE A 129 1.61 -9.30 2.42
N VAL A 130 1.77 -8.87 3.67
CA VAL A 130 2.11 -7.47 4.04
C VAL A 130 3.41 -6.96 3.43
N ASN A 131 4.43 -7.81 3.32
CA ASN A 131 5.77 -7.43 2.85
C ASN A 131 5.83 -7.11 1.35
N MET A 132 4.76 -7.34 0.60
CA MET A 132 4.77 -7.18 -0.85
C MET A 132 4.90 -5.74 -1.30
N VAL A 133 4.54 -4.75 -0.47
CA VAL A 133 4.82 -3.34 -0.80
C VAL A 133 6.32 -3.09 -0.90
N ALA A 134 7.07 -3.48 0.14
CA ALA A 134 8.53 -3.37 0.17
C ALA A 134 9.17 -4.22 -0.93
N GLY A 135 8.65 -5.44 -1.16
CA GLY A 135 9.12 -6.33 -2.23
C GLY A 135 8.95 -5.72 -3.62
N HIS A 136 7.76 -5.19 -3.93
CA HIS A 136 7.51 -4.56 -5.23
C HIS A 136 8.38 -3.34 -5.45
N LEU A 137 8.47 -2.43 -4.47
CA LEU A 137 9.31 -1.23 -4.61
C LEU A 137 10.79 -1.59 -4.75
N SER A 138 11.26 -2.64 -4.06
CA SER A 138 12.62 -3.14 -4.22
C SER A 138 12.88 -3.65 -5.63
N ILE A 139 11.95 -4.38 -6.22
CA ILE A 139 12.05 -4.85 -7.61
C ILE A 139 12.01 -3.68 -8.60
N MET A 140 11.07 -2.74 -8.43
CA MET A 140 10.86 -1.63 -9.37
C MET A 140 12.03 -0.64 -9.40
N TYR A 141 12.65 -0.35 -8.25
CA TYR A 141 13.76 0.59 -8.14
C TYR A 141 15.14 -0.07 -8.05
N GLY A 142 15.21 -1.40 -8.06
CA GLY A 142 16.48 -2.13 -7.94
C GLY A 142 17.15 -1.98 -6.56
N LEU A 143 16.35 -1.86 -5.50
CA LEU A 143 16.85 -1.77 -4.12
C LEU A 143 17.41 -3.13 -3.69
N LYS A 144 18.69 -3.18 -3.31
CA LYS A 144 19.41 -4.42 -2.95
C LYS A 144 19.81 -4.48 -1.46
N GLY A 145 19.51 -3.44 -0.69
CA GLY A 145 19.67 -3.38 0.76
C GLY A 145 18.51 -4.06 1.51
N PRO A 146 18.39 -3.82 2.83
CA PRO A 146 17.36 -4.46 3.65
C PRO A 146 15.94 -4.18 3.16
N SER A 147 15.18 -5.23 2.85
CA SER A 147 13.76 -5.16 2.50
C SER A 147 12.93 -5.84 3.58
N ILE A 148 12.29 -5.04 4.43
CA ILE A 148 11.57 -5.49 5.63
C ILE A 148 10.16 -4.90 5.70
N SER A 149 9.29 -5.59 6.43
CA SER A 149 7.94 -5.14 6.70
C SER A 149 7.57 -5.48 8.14
N ILE A 150 7.31 -4.45 8.94
CA ILE A 150 6.87 -4.59 10.33
C ILE A 150 5.35 -4.38 10.40
N ALA A 151 4.63 -5.37 10.92
CA ALA A 151 3.18 -5.30 11.15
C ALA A 151 2.91 -5.23 12.65
N THR A 152 2.44 -4.07 13.12
CA THR A 152 2.11 -3.80 14.53
C THR A 152 0.81 -3.01 14.64
N ALA A 153 -0.22 -3.46 13.90
CA ALA A 153 -1.51 -2.76 13.82
C ALA A 153 -1.34 -1.26 13.47
N CYS A 154 -1.94 -0.37 14.26
CA CYS A 154 -1.90 1.09 14.04
C CYS A 154 -0.48 1.67 14.06
N THR A 155 0.47 1.04 14.75
CA THR A 155 1.85 1.53 14.84
C THR A 155 2.74 1.03 13.70
N SER A 156 2.22 0.25 12.75
CA SER A 156 3.00 -0.32 11.64
C SER A 156 3.79 0.76 10.89
N GLY A 157 3.16 1.87 10.52
CA GLY A 157 3.83 2.96 9.81
C GLY A 157 5.01 3.53 10.60
N VAL A 158 4.77 3.92 11.85
CA VAL A 158 5.80 4.55 12.70
C VAL A 158 6.94 3.60 13.06
N HIS A 159 6.67 2.30 13.27
CA HIS A 159 7.71 1.32 13.53
C HIS A 159 8.60 1.08 12.31
N ASN A 160 8.03 1.01 11.10
CA ASN A 160 8.85 0.89 9.89
C ASN A 160 9.76 2.12 9.68
N ILE A 161 9.25 3.32 9.92
CA ILE A 161 10.06 4.56 9.86
C ILE A 161 11.19 4.52 10.90
N GLY A 162 10.88 4.18 12.15
CA GLY A 162 11.87 4.07 13.22
C GLY A 162 12.94 3.01 12.93
N HIS A 163 12.53 1.86 12.37
CA HIS A 163 13.43 0.77 12.01
C HIS A 163 14.34 1.14 10.84
N ALA A 164 13.80 1.81 9.80
CA ALA A 164 14.56 2.34 8.67
C ALA A 164 15.66 3.30 9.12
N ARG A 165 15.34 4.24 10.03
CA ARG A 165 16.30 5.18 10.61
C ARG A 165 17.48 4.46 11.29
N THR A 166 17.23 3.33 11.92
CA THR A 166 18.26 2.57 12.65
C THR A 166 19.22 1.90 11.69
N HIS A 167 18.73 1.42 10.55
CA HIS A 167 19.53 0.74 9.51
C HIS A 167 20.27 1.70 8.58
N HIS A 168 19.90 2.98 8.51
CA HIS A 168 20.65 4.00 7.78
C HIS A 168 21.98 4.39 8.48
N ARG A 169 22.16 4.03 9.76
CA ARG A 169 23.34 4.42 10.55
C ARG A 169 24.51 3.43 10.48
N LEU A 170 24.36 2.35 9.73
CA LEU A 170 25.38 1.33 9.47
C LEU A 170 25.81 1.40 8.00
#